data_AF-A0A1G6DM63-F1
#
_entry.id   AF-A0A1G6DM63-F1
#
_cell.length_a   1.000
_cell.length_b   1.000
_cell.length_c   1.000
_cell.angle_alpha   90.00
_cell.angle_beta   90.00
_cell.angle_gamma   90.00
#
_symmetry.space_group_name_H-M   'P 1'
#
loop_
_entity.id
_entity.type
_entity.pdbx_description
1 polymer ?
#
loop_
_entity_poly.entity_id
_entity_poly.type
_entity_poly.pdbx_seq_one_letter_code
_entity_poly.pdbx_strand_id
1 'polypeptide(L)'
;MSKRSPKSVEEKLEVVLRYQIEGEAVGQLAREYGISKYSVRDWIRKYQTNGIEGLKESHTWKKYSSELKKSAVEDYLDGKG
;
A
#
# COMPACT_ATOMS: atom_id res chain seq x y z
N MET A 1 8.58 17.39 15.46
CA MET A 1 8.32 16.38 14.42
C MET A 1 7.32 15.37 14.96
N SER A 2 6.10 15.32 14.44
CA SER A 2 5.11 14.32 14.84
C SER A 2 5.60 12.96 14.34
N LYS A 3 5.98 12.07 15.26
CA LYS A 3 6.43 10.72 14.93
C LYS A 3 5.19 10.00 14.37
N ARG A 4 5.22 9.62 13.08
CA ARG A 4 4.27 8.63 12.57
C ARG A 4 4.47 7.40 13.44
N SER A 5 3.53 7.08 14.34
CA SER A 5 3.53 5.78 14.97
C SER A 5 3.29 4.77 13.85
N PRO A 6 4.27 3.92 13.53
CA PRO A 6 4.06 2.90 12.51
C PRO A 6 2.95 1.99 13.03
N LYS A 7 1.80 2.02 12.35
CA LYS A 7 0.73 1.06 12.62
C LYS A 7 1.24 -0.31 12.22
N SER A 8 1.10 -1.27 13.13
CA SER A 8 1.60 -2.63 12.93
C SER A 8 0.98 -3.23 11.68
N VAL A 9 1.72 -4.13 11.03
CA VAL A 9 1.21 -4.84 9.86
C VAL A 9 -0.01 -5.67 10.24
N GLU A 10 -0.06 -6.20 11.47
CA GLU A 10 -1.24 -6.89 12.00
C GLU A 10 -2.48 -5.99 12.05
N GLU A 11 -2.36 -4.76 12.60
CA GLU A 11 -3.49 -3.81 12.63
C GLU A 11 -3.99 -3.47 11.22
N LYS A 12 -3.06 -3.26 10.27
CA LYS A 12 -3.42 -2.97 8.87
C LYS A 12 -4.14 -4.16 8.23
N LEU A 13 -3.67 -5.38 8.51
CA LEU A 13 -4.27 -6.61 8.00
C LEU A 13 -5.67 -6.80 8.55
N GLU A 14 -5.85 -6.59 9.86
CA GLU A 14 -7.14 -6.71 10.53
C GLU A 14 -8.18 -5.78 9.88
N VAL A 15 -7.84 -4.50 9.69
CA VAL A 15 -8.73 -3.53 9.03
C VAL A 15 -9.13 -3.99 7.62
N VAL A 16 -8.19 -4.52 6.84
CA VAL A 16 -8.48 -5.01 5.48
C VAL A 16 -9.36 -6.26 5.52
N LEU A 17 -9.10 -7.19 6.44
CA LEU A 17 -9.90 -8.40 6.61
C LEU A 17 -11.31 -8.08 7.06
N ARG A 18 -11.52 -7.15 8.01
CA ARG A 18 -12.85 -6.74 8.45
C ARG A 18 -13.64 -6.07 7.32
N TYR A 19 -12.98 -5.24 6.50
CA TYR A 19 -13.59 -4.71 5.28
C TYR A 19 -14.02 -5.83 4.31
N GLN A 20 -13.21 -6.87 4.14
CA GLN A 20 -13.39 -7.88 3.10
C GLN A 20 -14.28 -9.06 3.52
N ILE A 21 -14.29 -9.40 4.81
CA ILE A 21 -15.07 -10.50 5.41
C ILE A 21 -16.37 -9.97 6.00
N GLU A 22 -16.28 -8.95 6.86
CA GLU A 22 -17.45 -8.41 7.57
C GLU A 22 -18.23 -7.39 6.71
N GLY A 23 -17.64 -6.91 5.60
CA GLY A 23 -18.26 -5.92 4.72
C GLY A 23 -18.36 -4.54 5.37
N GLU A 24 -17.58 -4.29 6.42
CA GLU A 24 -17.60 -3.03 7.15
C GLU A 24 -17.24 -1.84 6.25
N ALA A 25 -17.92 -0.71 6.45
CA ALA A 25 -17.63 0.47 5.66
C ALA A 25 -16.27 1.07 6.06
N VAL A 26 -15.48 1.50 5.07
CA VAL A 26 -14.21 2.23 5.29
C VAL A 26 -14.35 3.38 6.29
N GLY A 27 -15.50 4.04 6.32
CA GLY A 27 -15.77 5.13 7.26
C GLY A 27 -15.92 4.70 8.72
N GLN A 28 -16.44 3.50 8.97
CA GLN A 28 -16.56 2.93 10.31
C GLN A 28 -15.19 2.51 10.82
N LEU A 29 -14.46 1.71 10.04
CA LEU A 29 -13.09 1.29 10.33
C LEU A 29 -12.14 2.47 10.57
N ALA A 30 -12.24 3.52 9.75
CA ALA A 30 -11.46 4.74 9.93
C ALA A 30 -11.72 5.41 11.30
N ARG A 31 -12.98 5.43 11.74
CA ARG A 31 -13.36 6.04 13.02
C ARG A 31 -12.97 5.17 14.21
N GLU A 32 -13.14 3.86 14.11
CA GLU A 32 -12.80 2.90 15.16
C GLU A 32 -11.29 2.87 15.43
N TYR A 33 -10.48 2.77 14.37
CA TYR A 33 -9.02 2.70 14.49
C TYR A 33 -8.37 4.10 14.54
N GLY A 34 -9.16 5.18 14.47
CA GLY A 34 -8.68 6.57 14.52
C GLY A 34 -7.76 6.95 13.35
N ILE A 35 -7.98 6.37 12.18
CA ILE A 35 -7.16 6.54 10.97
C ILE A 35 -7.94 7.23 9.85
N SER A 36 -7.22 7.76 8.86
CA SER A 36 -7.88 8.39 7.72
C SER A 36 -8.54 7.34 6.82
N LYS A 37 -9.71 7.67 6.25
CA LYS A 37 -10.38 6.85 5.23
C LYS A 37 -9.45 6.57 4.03
N TYR A 38 -8.57 7.51 3.70
CA TYR A 38 -7.56 7.35 2.66
C TYR A 38 -6.55 6.25 3.00
N SER A 39 -6.08 6.20 4.25
CA SER A 39 -5.16 5.15 4.72
C SER A 39 -5.77 3.76 4.60
N VAL A 40 -7.03 3.60 4.99
CA VAL A 40 -7.77 2.33 4.86
C VAL A 40 -7.88 1.91 3.39
N ARG A 41 -8.27 2.83 2.49
CA ARG A 41 -8.35 2.53 1.05
C ARG A 41 -6.99 2.17 0.45
N ASP A 42 -5.94 2.87 0.86
CA ASP A 42 -4.57 2.58 0.44
C ASP A 42 -4.12 1.18 0.89
N TRP A 43 -4.44 0.78 2.13
CA TRP A 43 -4.17 -0.57 2.62
C TRP A 43 -4.94 -1.64 1.85
N ILE A 44 -6.23 -1.44 1.59
CA ILE A 44 -7.02 -2.37 0.76
C ILE A 44 -6.40 -2.52 -0.63
N ARG A 45 -6.03 -1.41 -1.29
CA ARG A 45 -5.40 -1.44 -2.62
C ARG A 45 -4.06 -2.18 -2.59
N LYS A 46 -3.22 -1.89 -1.59
CA LYS A 46 -1.92 -2.54 -1.43
C LYS A 46 -2.07 -4.05 -1.16
N TYR A 47 -3.05 -4.42 -0.35
CA TYR A 47 -3.38 -5.81 -0.10
C TYR A 47 -3.88 -6.53 -1.35
N GLN A 48 -4.73 -5.89 -2.16
CA GLN A 48 -5.18 -6.47 -3.44
C GLN A 48 -4.06 -6.64 -4.45
N THR A 49 -3.04 -5.77 -4.43
CA THR A 49 -1.94 -5.80 -5.41
C THR A 49 -0.81 -6.74 -4.99
N ASN A 50 -0.46 -6.74 -3.71
CA ASN A 50 0.75 -7.38 -3.17
C ASN A 50 0.47 -8.30 -1.96
N GLY A 51 -0.79 -8.52 -1.61
CA GLY A 51 -1.18 -9.27 -0.42
C GLY A 51 -0.64 -8.63 0.86
N ILE A 52 -0.28 -9.48 1.82
CA ILE A 52 0.28 -9.07 3.12
C ILE A 52 1.57 -8.26 2.95
N GLU A 53 2.38 -8.56 1.93
CA GLU A 53 3.61 -7.81 1.66
C GLU A 53 3.35 -6.35 1.28
N GLY A 54 2.20 -6.05 0.68
CA GLY A 54 1.79 -4.68 0.38
C GLY A 54 1.52 -3.83 1.63
N LEU A 55 1.17 -4.47 2.75
CA LEU A 55 0.88 -3.81 4.03
C LEU A 55 2.14 -3.63 4.90
N LYS A 56 3.20 -4.39 4.61
CA LYS A 56 4.51 -4.21 5.25
C LYS A 56 5.09 -2.86 4.88
N GLU A 57 5.67 -2.18 5.86
CA GLU A 57 6.40 -0.95 5.58
C GLU A 57 7.65 -1.28 4.76
N SER A 58 7.82 -0.58 3.64
CA SER A 58 9.02 -0.73 2.83
C SER A 58 10.18 -0.06 3.57
N HIS A 59 10.94 -0.83 4.33
CA HIS A 59 12.17 -0.37 4.97
C HIS A 59 13.31 -0.16 3.96
N THR A 60 13.10 -0.60 2.72
CA THR A 60 14.06 -0.50 1.63
C THR A 60 13.42 0.16 0.41
N TRP A 61 14.25 0.80 -0.41
CA TRP A 61 13.83 1.32 -1.70
C TRP A 61 13.62 0.12 -2.63
N LYS A 62 12.51 0.07 -3.37
CA LYS A 62 12.36 -0.89 -4.48
C LYS A 62 13.49 -0.60 -5.49
N LYS A 63 14.52 -1.46 -5.50
CA LYS A 63 15.55 -1.41 -6.54
C LYS A 63 14.89 -1.87 -7.84
N TYR A 64 14.67 -0.93 -8.76
CA TYR A 64 14.37 -1.28 -10.14
C TYR A 64 15.54 -2.11 -10.70
N SER A 65 15.22 -3.24 -11.33
CA SER A 65 16.22 -4.08 -11.99
C SER A 65 16.94 -3.27 -13.09
N SER A 66 18.19 -3.63 -13.38
CA SER A 66 18.95 -3.03 -14.47
C SER A 66 18.22 -3.14 -15.81
N GLU A 67 17.51 -4.26 -16.01
CA GLU A 67 16.72 -4.53 -17.20
C GLU A 67 15.54 -3.56 -17.35
N LEU A 68 14.77 -3.32 -16.28
CA LEU A 68 13.65 -2.37 -16.32
C LEU A 68 14.13 -0.93 -16.54
N LYS A 69 15.31 -0.57 -15.99
CA LYS A 69 15.94 0.73 -16.27
C LYS A 69 16.39 0.86 -17.73
N LYS A 70 16.93 -0.21 -18.32
CA LYS A 70 17.35 -0.21 -19.74
C LYS A 70 16.15 -0.08 -20.67
N SER A 71 15.11 -0.88 -20.46
CA SER A 71 13.87 -0.83 -21.24
C SER A 71 13.25 0.56 -21.21
N ALA A 72 13.19 1.22 -20.05
CA ALA A 72 12.68 2.59 -19.96
C ALA A 72 13.52 3.62 -20.75
N VAL A 73 14.84 3.44 -20.82
CA VAL A 73 15.74 4.29 -21.63
C VAL A 73 15.56 4.01 -23.12
N GLU A 74 15.45 2.73 -23.49
CA GLU A 74 15.20 2.30 -24.87
C GLU A 74 13.86 2.82 -25.38
N ASP A 75 12.77 2.70 -24.62
CA ASP A 75 11.44 3.21 -24.99
C ASP A 75 11.43 4.73 -25.20
N TYR A 76 12.19 5.47 -24.38
CA TYR A 76 12.36 6.92 -24.55
C TYR A 76 13.13 7.28 -25.83
N LEU A 77 14.19 6.53 -26.15
CA LEU A 77 14.96 6.72 -27.37
C LEU A 77 14.19 6.31 -28.63
N ASP A 78 13.31 5.31 -28.51
CA ASP A 78 12.40 4.84 -29.57
C ASP A 78 11.20 5.78 -29.79
N GLY A 79 11.06 6.85 -29.01
CA GLY A 79 9.97 7.82 -29.15
C GLY A 79 8.60 7.24 -28.79
N LYS A 80 8.55 6.17 -27.98
CA LYS A 80 7.30 5.56 -27.48
C LYS A 80 6.76 6.22 -26.21
N GLY A 81 7.26 7.42 -25.89
CA GLY A 81 6.90 8.20 -24.68
C GLY A 81 5.70 9.10 -24.89
#